data_AF-A0A966SIN4-F1
#
_entry.id   AF-A0A966SIN4-F1
#
_cell.length_a   1.000
_cell.length_b   1.000
_cell.length_c   1.000
_cell.angle_alpha   90.00
_cell.angle_beta   90.00
_cell.angle_gamma   90.00
#
_symmetry.space_group_name_H-M   'P 1'
#
loop_
_entity.id
_entity.type
_entity.pdbx_description
1 polymer ?
#
loop_
_entity_poly.entity_id
_entity_poly.type
_entity_poly.pdbx_seq_one_letter_code
_entity_poly.pdbx_strand_id
1 'polypeptide(L)'
;AQIGSNCHIGPFCVIGEHVTLGPDCRLHSHVVVDGHTTLGTGNELFPFAAIGLKTQDLKWKGGITRTVIGDHNVFRENTTVHSATSDGDATVIGSHNHFLAYTHIAHDCRLGSHIVMSNVGTLAGHVIVEDHAIIGGLAAVHQFCRIGRMAIIGGCSKASQAQRPAHGCQRICCCQQRLNWQAAPVMSDEDKPSVIGRILGWGGGISLTTFVCLRLISLAVKQQAARQEEARLAKESAPPVVSPAQQAEQEARQADLRPLADLMNQLEQSHKANADAFNAAPKAPAQLAVVRDRIVPGLRTQKSQLEQITPKTAPGKQAHQHMTEMVQAEFSAWIAINNAMTARDWNRATQVFGQLDSDWRGKARQIKPLLTSP
;
A
#
# COMPACT_ATOMS: atom_id res chain seq x y z
N ALA A 1 24.12 15.19 -28.62
CA ALA A 1 23.84 13.84 -28.13
C ALA A 1 24.81 12.86 -28.75
N GLN A 2 25.19 11.80 -28.03
CA GLN A 2 25.92 10.66 -28.55
C GLN A 2 24.98 9.44 -28.54
N ILE A 3 24.78 8.80 -29.69
CA ILE A 3 23.81 7.73 -29.84
C ILE A 3 24.55 6.48 -30.33
N GLY A 4 24.45 5.40 -29.55
CA GLY A 4 25.07 4.11 -29.85
C GLY A 4 24.47 3.44 -31.10
N SER A 5 25.17 2.39 -31.57
CA SER A 5 24.71 1.59 -32.71
C SER A 5 23.39 0.89 -32.41
N ASN A 6 22.58 0.70 -33.46
CA ASN A 6 21.33 -0.06 -33.41
C ASN A 6 20.29 0.48 -32.40
N CYS A 7 20.40 1.75 -32.00
CA CYS A 7 19.35 2.41 -31.24
C CYS A 7 18.10 2.65 -32.12
N HIS A 8 16.93 2.35 -31.57
CA HIS A 8 15.65 2.67 -32.18
C HIS A 8 15.04 3.88 -31.48
N ILE A 9 14.77 4.95 -32.23
CA ILE A 9 14.19 6.18 -31.68
C ILE A 9 12.85 6.41 -32.38
N GLY A 10 11.77 6.30 -31.61
CA GLY A 10 10.42 6.50 -32.09
C GLY A 10 10.08 7.96 -32.37
N PRO A 11 8.88 8.22 -32.91
CA PRO A 11 8.47 9.56 -33.32
C PRO A 11 8.25 10.47 -32.11
N PHE A 12 8.54 11.76 -32.30
CA PHE A 12 8.36 12.82 -31.29
C PHE A 12 9.21 12.69 -30.02
N CYS A 13 10.28 11.91 -30.06
CA CYS A 13 11.29 11.91 -29.00
C CYS A 13 12.07 13.22 -28.96
N VAL A 14 12.42 13.65 -27.75
CA VAL A 14 13.33 14.78 -27.50
C VAL A 14 14.57 14.25 -26.79
N ILE A 15 15.75 14.45 -27.38
CA ILE A 15 17.04 14.01 -26.85
C ILE A 15 17.95 15.24 -26.70
N GLY A 16 18.33 15.54 -25.46
CA GLY A 16 19.18 16.68 -25.11
C GLY A 16 20.61 16.58 -25.65
N GLU A 17 21.29 17.73 -25.73
CA GLU A 17 22.61 17.82 -26.36
C GLU A 17 23.71 17.04 -25.62
N HIS A 18 23.59 16.90 -24.29
CA HIS A 18 24.55 16.21 -23.43
C HIS A 18 24.18 14.75 -23.12
N VAL A 19 23.16 14.21 -23.79
CA VAL A 19 22.73 12.83 -23.61
C VAL A 19 23.68 11.87 -24.32
N THR A 20 24.02 10.78 -23.64
CA THR A 20 24.71 9.61 -24.19
C THR A 20 23.81 8.39 -24.07
N LEU A 21 23.48 7.76 -25.19
CA LEU A 21 22.76 6.49 -25.26
C LEU A 21 23.72 5.38 -25.70
N GLY A 22 23.85 4.32 -24.91
CA GLY A 22 24.54 3.11 -25.30
C GLY A 22 23.84 2.40 -26.46
N PRO A 23 24.48 1.37 -27.06
CA PRO A 23 23.90 0.62 -28.17
C PRO A 23 22.59 -0.08 -27.80
N ASP A 24 21.82 -0.47 -28.82
CA ASP A 24 20.60 -1.28 -28.68
C ASP A 24 19.49 -0.67 -27.80
N CYS A 25 19.56 0.62 -27.48
CA CYS A 25 18.51 1.30 -26.74
C CYS A 25 17.26 1.49 -27.61
N ARG A 26 16.08 1.33 -27.01
CA ARG A 26 14.80 1.51 -27.68
C ARG A 26 13.97 2.59 -27.00
N LEU A 27 13.83 3.72 -27.66
CA LEU A 27 12.92 4.78 -27.28
C LEU A 27 11.66 4.64 -28.13
N HIS A 28 10.49 4.51 -27.50
CA HIS A 28 9.20 4.51 -28.17
C HIS A 28 8.81 5.94 -28.60
N SER A 29 7.53 6.28 -28.70
CA SER A 29 7.12 7.64 -29.08
C SER A 29 7.13 8.60 -27.88
N HIS A 30 7.37 9.89 -28.10
CA HIS A 30 7.23 10.93 -27.07
C HIS A 30 8.10 10.75 -25.82
N VAL A 31 9.24 10.06 -25.93
CA VAL A 31 10.21 9.96 -24.82
C VAL A 31 11.03 11.24 -24.75
N VAL A 32 11.26 11.75 -23.54
CA VAL A 32 12.16 12.88 -23.29
C VAL A 32 13.37 12.39 -22.49
N VAL A 33 14.56 12.55 -23.05
CA VAL A 33 15.83 12.34 -22.33
C VAL A 33 16.62 13.64 -22.44
N ASP A 34 16.98 14.24 -21.31
CA ASP A 34 17.67 15.55 -21.31
C ASP A 34 18.70 15.63 -20.17
N GLY A 35 19.41 16.76 -20.09
CA GLY A 35 20.46 17.00 -19.11
C GLY A 35 21.73 16.19 -19.39
N HIS A 36 22.65 16.16 -18.41
CA HIS A 36 23.86 15.34 -18.49
C HIS A 36 23.53 13.89 -18.13
N THR A 37 22.92 13.20 -19.08
CA THR A 37 22.33 11.89 -18.87
C THR A 37 23.05 10.83 -19.69
N THR A 38 23.46 9.76 -19.04
CA THR A 38 24.08 8.59 -19.67
C THR A 38 23.20 7.37 -19.42
N LEU A 39 22.80 6.70 -20.49
CA LEU A 39 22.15 5.40 -20.46
C LEU A 39 23.11 4.37 -21.06
N GLY A 40 23.24 3.23 -20.40
CA GLY A 40 23.97 2.07 -20.91
C GLY A 40 23.26 1.41 -22.10
N THR A 41 23.57 0.14 -22.33
CA THR A 41 23.11 -0.66 -23.46
C THR A 41 21.71 -1.22 -23.25
N GLY A 42 20.92 -1.34 -24.32
CA GLY A 42 19.72 -2.18 -24.31
C GLY A 42 18.58 -1.68 -23.41
N ASN A 43 18.56 -0.40 -23.05
CA ASN A 43 17.49 0.19 -22.25
C ASN A 43 16.23 0.42 -23.12
N GLU A 44 15.05 0.16 -22.56
CA GLU A 44 13.77 0.39 -23.25
C GLU A 44 12.92 1.43 -22.52
N LEU A 45 12.57 2.51 -23.23
CA LEU A 45 11.84 3.66 -22.70
C LEU A 45 10.49 3.78 -23.42
N PHE A 46 9.41 3.56 -22.68
CA PHE A 46 8.03 3.62 -23.17
C PHE A 46 7.51 5.05 -23.23
N PRO A 47 6.35 5.29 -23.89
CA PRO A 47 5.87 6.63 -24.15
C PRO A 47 5.75 7.53 -22.93
N PHE A 48 6.14 8.79 -23.12
CA PHE A 48 6.12 9.85 -22.11
C PHE A 48 7.04 9.62 -20.90
N ALA A 49 7.98 8.65 -20.98
CA ALA A 49 9.07 8.59 -20.02
C ALA A 49 9.92 9.86 -20.11
N ALA A 50 10.22 10.46 -18.96
CA ALA A 50 11.00 11.69 -18.82
C ALA A 50 12.23 11.44 -17.95
N ILE A 51 13.40 11.38 -18.58
CA ILE A 51 14.64 10.90 -17.97
C ILE A 51 15.68 12.01 -17.95
N GLY A 52 16.30 12.23 -16.78
CA GLY A 52 17.42 13.15 -16.62
C GLY A 52 17.03 14.61 -16.45
N LEU A 53 15.74 14.92 -16.34
CA LEU A 53 15.26 16.29 -16.19
C LEU A 53 15.74 16.91 -14.87
N LYS A 54 15.74 18.25 -14.84
CA LYS A 54 16.08 19.05 -13.65
C LYS A 54 15.32 18.54 -12.41
N THR A 55 16.02 18.50 -11.27
CA THR A 55 15.44 18.17 -9.96
C THR A 55 14.21 19.04 -9.62
N GLN A 56 13.29 18.46 -8.85
CA GLN A 56 12.17 19.17 -8.24
C GLN A 56 12.55 19.86 -6.91
N ASP A 57 13.78 19.64 -6.41
CA ASP A 57 14.27 20.27 -5.18
C ASP A 57 14.47 21.77 -5.36
N LEU A 58 13.84 22.56 -4.47
CA LEU A 58 13.99 24.01 -4.43
C LEU A 58 15.40 24.46 -4.03
N LYS A 59 16.24 23.55 -3.52
CA LYS A 59 17.64 23.84 -3.19
C LYS A 59 18.57 23.89 -4.40
N TRP A 60 18.10 23.55 -5.60
CA TRP A 60 18.92 23.59 -6.80
C TRP A 60 19.36 25.03 -7.13
N LYS A 61 20.67 25.23 -7.31
CA LYS A 61 21.30 26.55 -7.54
C LYS A 61 22.02 26.65 -8.89
N GLY A 62 21.82 25.71 -9.80
CA GLY A 62 22.63 25.57 -11.01
C GLY A 62 23.80 24.61 -10.83
N GLY A 63 24.68 24.54 -11.83
CA GLY A 63 25.76 23.56 -11.91
C GLY A 63 25.46 22.39 -12.84
N ILE A 64 26.41 21.47 -12.95
CA ILE A 64 26.35 20.28 -13.80
C ILE A 64 25.97 19.09 -12.92
N THR A 65 24.69 18.70 -12.98
CA THR A 65 24.17 17.51 -12.30
C THR A 65 23.93 16.39 -13.29
N ARG A 66 24.14 15.14 -12.88
CA ARG A 66 24.16 13.99 -13.78
C ARG A 66 23.05 12.98 -13.48
N THR A 67 22.67 12.22 -14.50
CA THR A 67 21.87 11.00 -14.37
C THR A 67 22.61 9.87 -15.05
N VAL A 68 22.95 8.81 -14.30
CA VAL A 68 23.72 7.67 -14.80
C VAL A 68 22.87 6.41 -14.65
N ILE A 69 22.56 5.77 -15.77
CA ILE A 69 21.70 4.59 -15.84
C ILE A 69 22.51 3.47 -16.50
N GLY A 70 22.49 2.29 -15.90
CA GLY A 70 23.13 1.08 -16.42
C GLY A 70 22.43 0.49 -17.63
N ASP A 71 22.48 -0.83 -17.74
CA ASP A 71 22.07 -1.58 -18.92
C ASP A 71 20.72 -2.28 -18.72
N HIS A 72 20.01 -2.55 -19.83
CA HIS A 72 18.84 -3.42 -19.87
C HIS A 72 17.72 -3.06 -18.88
N ASN A 73 17.55 -1.77 -18.58
CA ASN A 73 16.43 -1.30 -17.78
C ASN A 73 15.21 -1.06 -18.67
N VAL A 74 14.03 -1.24 -18.09
CA VAL A 74 12.75 -0.95 -18.75
C VAL A 74 12.02 0.12 -17.96
N PHE A 75 11.80 1.27 -18.61
CA PHE A 75 11.04 2.40 -18.08
C PHE A 75 9.69 2.45 -18.77
N ARG A 76 8.64 2.10 -18.04
CA ARG A 76 7.26 2.11 -18.54
C ARG A 76 6.71 3.53 -18.65
N GLU A 77 5.48 3.61 -19.14
CA GLU A 77 4.80 4.84 -19.53
C GLU A 77 4.79 5.87 -18.38
N ASN A 78 5.09 7.14 -18.71
CA ASN A 78 5.12 8.24 -17.75
C ASN A 78 6.07 8.06 -16.55
N THR A 79 7.10 7.21 -16.69
CA THR A 79 8.17 7.13 -15.66
C THR A 79 8.96 8.42 -15.62
N THR A 80 9.29 8.91 -14.42
CA THR A 80 10.08 10.14 -14.24
C THR A 80 11.37 9.84 -13.47
N VAL A 81 12.50 10.28 -14.02
CA VAL A 81 13.82 10.20 -13.38
C VAL A 81 14.44 11.58 -13.39
N HIS A 82 14.73 12.11 -12.21
CA HIS A 82 15.32 13.43 -12.06
C HIS A 82 16.82 13.36 -11.77
N SER A 83 17.54 14.31 -12.35
CA SER A 83 18.96 14.52 -12.06
C SER A 83 19.18 14.97 -10.62
N ALA A 84 20.42 14.83 -10.16
CA ALA A 84 20.86 15.27 -8.84
C ALA A 84 20.65 16.77 -8.59
N THR A 85 20.76 17.19 -7.33
CA THR A 85 20.52 18.58 -6.91
C THR A 85 21.80 19.42 -6.82
N SER A 86 22.90 18.86 -6.31
CA SER A 86 24.16 19.60 -6.13
C SER A 86 25.11 19.41 -7.31
N ASP A 87 25.92 20.44 -7.58
CA ASP A 87 26.91 20.42 -8.66
C ASP A 87 27.88 19.25 -8.48
N GLY A 88 28.11 18.50 -9.56
CA GLY A 88 28.94 17.30 -9.55
C GLY A 88 28.21 16.01 -9.19
N ASP A 89 27.08 16.08 -8.48
CA ASP A 89 26.35 14.90 -8.02
C ASP A 89 25.58 14.20 -9.14
N ALA A 90 25.15 12.97 -8.85
CA ALA A 90 24.43 12.12 -9.79
C ALA A 90 23.30 11.31 -9.13
N THR A 91 22.18 11.22 -9.82
CA THR A 91 21.21 10.12 -9.64
C THR A 91 21.77 8.91 -10.38
N VAL A 92 21.88 7.77 -9.70
CA VAL A 92 22.51 6.54 -10.24
C VAL A 92 21.52 5.38 -10.19
N ILE A 93 21.33 4.71 -11.32
CA ILE A 93 20.49 3.51 -11.47
C ILE A 93 21.34 2.40 -12.08
N GLY A 94 21.31 1.22 -11.48
CA GLY A 94 22.01 0.03 -11.99
C GLY A 94 21.36 -0.57 -13.23
N SER A 95 21.45 -1.90 -13.36
CA SER A 95 21.03 -2.63 -14.57
C SER A 95 19.85 -3.58 -14.30
N HIS A 96 19.18 -4.00 -15.38
CA HIS A 96 18.10 -5.00 -15.34
C HIS A 96 16.92 -4.63 -14.42
N ASN A 97 16.65 -3.35 -14.23
CA ASN A 97 15.52 -2.90 -13.42
C ASN A 97 14.24 -2.80 -14.27
N HIS A 98 13.10 -3.00 -13.62
CA HIS A 98 11.80 -2.84 -14.24
C HIS A 98 10.97 -1.80 -13.48
N PHE A 99 10.84 -0.62 -14.10
CA PHE A 99 10.08 0.51 -13.56
C PHE A 99 8.74 0.57 -14.28
N LEU A 100 7.66 0.24 -13.58
CA LEU A 100 6.32 0.25 -14.12
C LEU A 100 5.75 1.68 -14.22
N ALA A 101 4.54 1.81 -14.78
CA ALA A 101 4.00 3.10 -15.20
C ALA A 101 3.88 4.09 -14.02
N TYR A 102 4.14 5.37 -14.29
CA TYR A 102 4.06 6.47 -13.32
C TYR A 102 5.02 6.34 -12.12
N THR A 103 6.05 5.51 -12.22
CA THR A 103 7.08 5.49 -11.18
C THR A 103 7.89 6.78 -11.18
N HIS A 104 8.35 7.18 -10.00
CA HIS A 104 9.10 8.41 -9.81
C HIS A 104 10.38 8.14 -9.03
N ILE A 105 11.51 8.57 -9.61
CA ILE A 105 12.84 8.54 -9.02
C ILE A 105 13.32 9.98 -8.90
N ALA A 106 13.33 10.49 -7.67
CA ALA A 106 13.79 11.83 -7.37
C ALA A 106 15.33 11.96 -7.46
N HIS A 107 15.80 13.17 -7.23
CA HIS A 107 17.21 13.55 -7.23
C HIS A 107 18.06 12.74 -6.22
N ASP A 108 19.33 12.54 -6.57
CA ASP A 108 20.36 11.95 -5.70
C ASP A 108 20.07 10.52 -5.24
N CYS A 109 19.12 9.84 -5.90
CA CYS A 109 18.82 8.45 -5.60
C CYS A 109 19.94 7.52 -6.10
N ARG A 110 20.15 6.42 -5.38
CA ARG A 110 21.09 5.35 -5.76
C ARG A 110 20.36 4.02 -5.77
N LEU A 111 20.08 3.50 -6.95
CA LEU A 111 19.40 2.24 -7.17
C LEU A 111 20.41 1.21 -7.68
N GLY A 112 20.36 0.00 -7.10
CA GLY A 112 21.10 -1.17 -7.56
C GLY A 112 20.50 -1.79 -8.83
N SER A 113 20.62 -3.10 -8.94
CA SER A 113 20.18 -3.89 -10.10
C SER A 113 19.05 -4.85 -9.78
N HIS A 114 18.30 -5.28 -10.80
CA HIS A 114 17.17 -6.22 -10.67
C HIS A 114 16.03 -5.75 -9.74
N ILE A 115 15.85 -4.43 -9.60
CA ILE A 115 14.77 -3.82 -8.82
C ILE A 115 13.48 -3.82 -9.65
N VAL A 116 12.36 -4.09 -8.99
CA VAL A 116 11.02 -3.93 -9.57
C VAL A 116 10.27 -2.84 -8.82
N MET A 117 9.91 -1.77 -9.51
CA MET A 117 9.00 -0.74 -8.98
C MET A 117 7.66 -0.88 -9.68
N SER A 118 6.63 -1.27 -8.91
CA SER A 118 5.26 -1.37 -9.40
C SER A 118 4.67 0.03 -9.69
N ASN A 119 3.52 0.05 -10.37
CA ASN A 119 2.85 1.30 -10.78
C ASN A 119 2.80 2.34 -9.65
N VAL A 120 3.18 3.58 -9.97
CA VAL A 120 3.15 4.72 -9.02
C VAL A 120 4.06 4.53 -7.80
N GLY A 121 5.06 3.64 -7.86
CA GLY A 121 6.13 3.58 -6.86
C GLY A 121 6.94 4.87 -6.87
N THR A 122 7.04 5.55 -5.72
CA THR A 122 7.62 6.90 -5.62
C THR A 122 8.78 6.92 -4.63
N LEU A 123 9.96 7.32 -5.11
CA LEU A 123 11.14 7.55 -4.29
C LEU A 123 11.39 9.06 -4.17
N ALA A 124 11.46 9.57 -2.94
CA ALA A 124 11.91 10.93 -2.68
C ALA A 124 13.45 11.04 -2.74
N GLY A 125 13.98 12.25 -2.57
CA GLY A 125 15.41 12.51 -2.76
C GLY A 125 16.33 11.70 -1.86
N HIS A 126 17.53 11.38 -2.35
CA HIS A 126 18.58 10.64 -1.61
C HIS A 126 18.17 9.24 -1.13
N VAL A 127 17.21 8.59 -1.79
CA VAL A 127 16.84 7.20 -1.44
C VAL A 127 17.87 6.23 -2.00
N ILE A 128 18.26 5.25 -1.19
CA ILE A 128 19.10 4.12 -1.59
C ILE A 128 18.23 2.87 -1.70
N VAL A 129 18.26 2.20 -2.86
CA VAL A 129 17.58 0.92 -3.08
C VAL A 129 18.63 -0.10 -3.50
N GLU A 130 18.77 -1.16 -2.74
CA GLU A 130 19.71 -2.25 -3.07
C GLU A 130 19.11 -3.27 -4.04
N ASP A 131 19.97 -4.17 -4.52
CA ASP A 131 19.62 -5.12 -5.57
C ASP A 131 18.41 -6.01 -5.21
N HIS A 132 17.67 -6.44 -6.23
CA HIS A 132 16.53 -7.35 -6.11
C HIS A 132 15.39 -6.86 -5.19
N ALA A 133 15.36 -5.58 -4.83
CA ALA A 133 14.26 -5.03 -4.06
C ALA A 133 12.98 -4.91 -4.90
N ILE A 134 11.83 -5.10 -4.26
CA ILE A 134 10.51 -4.91 -4.86
C ILE A 134 9.79 -3.78 -4.13
N ILE A 135 9.35 -2.78 -4.87
CA ILE A 135 8.55 -1.67 -4.37
C ILE A 135 7.14 -1.83 -4.91
N GLY A 136 6.20 -2.14 -4.02
CA GLY A 136 4.78 -2.34 -4.35
C GLY A 136 4.11 -1.08 -4.90
N GLY A 137 2.98 -1.27 -5.58
CA GLY A 137 2.29 -0.16 -6.26
C GLY A 137 1.79 0.89 -5.26
N LEU A 138 1.82 2.16 -5.66
CA LEU A 138 1.45 3.30 -4.81
C LEU A 138 2.28 3.42 -3.50
N ALA A 139 3.41 2.71 -3.40
CA ALA A 139 4.30 2.86 -2.25
C ALA A 139 5.10 4.17 -2.36
N ALA A 140 5.27 4.85 -1.23
CA ALA A 140 6.03 6.09 -1.12
C ALA A 140 7.20 5.93 -0.16
N VAL A 141 8.40 6.27 -0.61
CA VAL A 141 9.64 6.17 0.16
C VAL A 141 10.18 7.56 0.44
N HIS A 142 10.20 7.93 1.71
CA HIS A 142 10.62 9.25 2.17
C HIS A 142 12.12 9.48 1.93
N GLN A 143 12.51 10.74 1.81
CA GLN A 143 13.90 11.13 1.54
C GLN A 143 14.87 10.53 2.56
N PHE A 144 16.09 10.22 2.11
CA PHE A 144 17.19 9.62 2.89
C PHE A 144 16.93 8.19 3.42
N CYS A 145 15.88 7.50 2.96
CA CYS A 145 15.64 6.12 3.34
C CYS A 145 16.53 5.14 2.56
N ARG A 146 16.85 4.01 3.18
CA ARG A 146 17.49 2.85 2.53
C ARG A 146 16.58 1.63 2.53
N ILE A 147 16.40 1.04 1.36
CA ILE A 147 15.73 -0.24 1.13
C ILE A 147 16.82 -1.29 0.91
N GLY A 148 16.82 -2.31 1.76
CA GLY A 148 17.83 -3.37 1.72
C GLY A 148 17.63 -4.36 0.57
N ARG A 149 18.68 -5.11 0.26
CA ARG A 149 18.70 -6.14 -0.80
C ARG A 149 17.59 -7.15 -0.58
N MET A 150 16.89 -7.52 -1.65
CA MET A 150 15.74 -8.44 -1.64
C MET A 150 14.57 -8.00 -0.73
N ALA A 151 14.52 -6.76 -0.27
CA ALA A 151 13.40 -6.27 0.52
C ALA A 151 12.14 -6.09 -0.36
N ILE A 152 10.98 -6.31 0.25
CA ILE A 152 9.68 -6.04 -0.38
C ILE A 152 8.97 -4.96 0.41
N ILE A 153 8.67 -3.84 -0.24
CA ILE A 153 7.76 -2.81 0.29
C ILE A 153 6.35 -3.15 -0.20
N GLY A 154 5.41 -3.32 0.73
CA GLY A 154 4.02 -3.58 0.38
C GLY A 154 3.39 -2.44 -0.43
N GLY A 155 2.37 -2.75 -1.23
CA GLY A 155 1.59 -1.72 -1.93
C GLY A 155 0.95 -0.73 -0.96
N CYS A 156 0.75 0.51 -1.41
CA CYS A 156 0.20 1.63 -0.65
C CYS A 156 0.93 1.92 0.68
N SER A 157 2.17 1.44 0.85
CA SER A 157 2.93 1.62 2.08
C SER A 157 3.73 2.92 2.06
N LYS A 158 3.94 3.50 3.25
CA LYS A 158 4.85 4.62 3.46
C LYS A 158 6.11 4.15 4.19
N ALA A 159 7.25 4.24 3.53
CA ALA A 159 8.56 3.98 4.13
C ALA A 159 9.20 5.30 4.59
N SER A 160 9.54 5.40 5.88
CA SER A 160 10.22 6.58 6.45
C SER A 160 11.15 6.18 7.59
N GLN A 161 12.31 6.84 7.69
CA GLN A 161 13.25 6.66 8.80
C GLN A 161 13.25 7.88 9.75
N ALA A 162 13.50 7.65 11.04
CA ALA A 162 13.62 8.71 12.04
C ALA A 162 14.99 9.43 11.96
N GLN A 163 14.96 10.75 11.80
CA GLN A 163 16.15 11.62 11.76
C GLN A 163 16.78 11.77 13.16
N ARG A 164 17.75 10.92 13.55
CA ARG A 164 18.80 11.29 14.52
C ARG A 164 20.12 10.57 14.22
N PRO A 165 21.25 11.29 14.10
CA PRO A 165 22.56 10.70 13.90
C PRO A 165 23.22 10.39 15.25
N ALA A 166 23.62 9.14 15.45
CA ALA A 166 24.65 8.79 16.41
C ALA A 166 25.38 7.57 15.84
N HIS A 167 26.61 7.81 15.40
CA HIS A 167 27.66 6.84 15.07
C HIS A 167 27.26 5.60 14.23
N GLY A 168 27.64 5.61 12.95
CA GLY A 168 27.99 4.40 12.19
C GLY A 168 26.89 3.38 11.86
N CYS A 169 25.62 3.59 12.23
CA CYS A 169 24.56 2.64 11.97
C CYS A 169 23.81 2.98 10.67
N GLN A 170 24.09 2.23 9.59
CA GLN A 170 23.31 2.21 8.36
C GLN A 170 21.91 1.62 8.64
N ARG A 171 20.96 2.46 9.04
CA ARG A 171 19.59 1.99 9.37
C ARG A 171 18.86 1.60 8.10
N ILE A 172 18.47 0.33 8.02
CA ILE A 172 17.55 -0.22 7.01
C ILE A 172 16.14 0.27 7.35
N CYS A 173 15.36 0.73 6.37
CA CYS A 173 13.97 1.09 6.60
C CYS A 173 13.18 -0.17 6.98
N CYS A 174 12.83 -0.31 8.25
CA CYS A 174 12.05 -1.42 8.76
C CYS A 174 10.55 -1.13 8.54
N CYS A 175 10.08 -1.26 7.30
CA CYS A 175 8.67 -1.51 7.03
C CYS A 175 8.50 -3.02 6.90
N GLN A 176 7.91 -3.66 7.93
CA GLN A 176 7.43 -5.05 7.95
C GLN A 176 8.22 -6.03 7.06
N GLN A 177 9.38 -6.48 7.53
CA GLN A 177 9.96 -7.73 7.05
C GLN A 177 9.01 -8.88 7.43
N ARG A 178 8.03 -9.19 6.59
CA ARG A 178 7.61 -10.59 6.47
C ARG A 178 8.77 -11.29 5.78
N LEU A 179 9.40 -12.24 6.48
CA LEU A 179 10.35 -13.16 5.88
C LEU A 179 9.74 -13.71 4.58
N ASN A 180 10.46 -13.51 3.48
CA ASN A 180 10.01 -13.90 2.16
C ASN A 180 10.20 -15.42 1.99
N TRP A 181 9.17 -16.20 2.31
CA TRP A 181 9.15 -17.64 2.01
C TRP A 181 8.85 -17.92 0.51
N GLN A 182 8.44 -16.90 -0.26
CA GLN A 182 8.04 -17.06 -1.67
C GLN A 182 9.18 -16.86 -2.68
N ALA A 183 10.32 -16.27 -2.29
CA ALA A 183 11.53 -16.19 -3.15
C ALA A 183 12.55 -17.33 -2.92
N ALA A 184 12.20 -18.32 -2.09
CA ALA A 184 13.05 -19.48 -1.81
C ALA A 184 13.44 -20.39 -3.02
N PRO A 185 12.82 -20.35 -4.23
CA PRO A 185 13.25 -21.26 -5.30
C PRO A 185 14.54 -20.86 -6.03
N VAL A 186 15.13 -19.69 -5.75
CA VAL A 186 16.24 -19.13 -6.57
C VAL A 186 17.61 -19.14 -5.87
N MET A 187 17.70 -19.68 -4.64
CA MET A 187 19.00 -19.83 -3.96
C MET A 187 19.58 -21.23 -4.16
N SER A 188 20.88 -21.30 -4.51
CA SER A 188 21.65 -22.53 -4.41
C SER A 188 21.76 -22.97 -2.94
N ASP A 189 21.78 -24.27 -2.68
CA ASP A 189 21.77 -24.82 -1.31
C ASP A 189 23.03 -24.49 -0.50
N GLU A 190 24.10 -24.04 -1.15
CA GLU A 190 25.38 -23.73 -0.51
C GLU A 190 25.40 -22.38 0.24
N ASP A 191 24.50 -21.44 -0.08
CA ASP A 191 24.51 -20.08 0.49
C ASP A 191 23.73 -19.90 1.81
N LYS A 192 22.90 -20.88 2.18
CA LYS A 192 21.95 -20.78 3.31
C LYS A 192 22.60 -20.73 4.71
N PRO A 193 23.66 -21.50 5.03
CA PRO A 193 24.21 -21.52 6.39
C PRO A 193 25.05 -20.27 6.74
N SER A 194 25.71 -19.66 5.75
CA SER A 194 26.64 -18.55 5.96
C SER A 194 25.94 -17.22 6.31
N VAL A 195 24.70 -17.04 5.83
CA VAL A 195 23.86 -15.87 6.09
C VAL A 195 23.20 -15.95 7.47
N ILE A 196 22.76 -17.15 7.89
CA ILE A 196 22.14 -17.37 9.20
C ILE A 196 23.14 -17.14 10.34
N GLY A 197 24.40 -17.56 10.16
CA GLY A 197 25.47 -17.33 11.13
C GLY A 197 25.82 -15.84 11.35
N ARG A 198 25.66 -14.99 10.32
CA ARG A 198 25.99 -13.56 10.41
C ARG A 198 24.88 -12.72 11.04
N ILE A 199 23.62 -13.16 10.95
CA ILE A 199 22.46 -12.47 11.54
C ILE A 199 22.42 -12.60 13.07
N LEU A 200 22.96 -13.69 13.63
CA LEU A 200 22.92 -13.96 15.08
C LEU A 200 24.12 -13.40 15.86
N GLY A 201 25.11 -12.80 15.19
CA GLY A 201 26.41 -12.46 15.78
C GLY A 201 26.61 -11.03 16.32
N TRP A 202 25.62 -10.14 16.28
CA TRP A 202 25.81 -8.75 16.74
C TRP A 202 25.18 -8.51 18.12
N GLY A 203 26.05 -8.54 19.13
CA GLY A 203 25.74 -8.17 20.50
C GLY A 203 25.44 -6.68 20.64
N GLY A 204 24.17 -6.37 20.90
CA GLY A 204 23.71 -5.07 21.38
C GLY A 204 22.49 -5.33 22.26
N GLY A 205 22.56 -4.92 23.53
CA GLY A 205 21.62 -5.26 24.59
C GLY A 205 20.15 -5.17 24.17
N ILE A 206 19.54 -6.34 23.98
CA ILE A 206 18.10 -6.48 23.80
C ILE A 206 17.48 -6.20 25.17
N SER A 207 16.75 -5.09 25.28
CA SER A 207 15.95 -4.77 26.48
C SER A 207 15.13 -5.99 26.90
N LEU A 208 15.00 -6.24 28.20
CA LEU A 208 14.21 -7.36 28.74
C LEU A 208 12.79 -7.38 28.13
N THR A 209 12.24 -6.21 27.82
CA THR A 209 10.96 -6.04 27.11
C THR A 209 11.03 -6.58 25.68
N THR A 210 12.11 -6.33 24.96
CA THR A 210 12.34 -6.88 23.61
C THR A 210 12.59 -8.39 23.66
N PHE A 211 13.26 -8.91 24.68
CA PHE A 211 13.47 -10.35 24.85
C PHE A 211 12.15 -11.08 25.18
N VAL A 212 11.30 -10.48 26.03
CA VAL A 212 9.95 -10.97 26.35
C VAL A 212 9.05 -10.88 25.11
N CYS A 213 9.08 -9.77 24.38
CA CYS A 213 8.33 -9.65 23.12
C CYS A 213 8.82 -10.65 22.06
N LEU A 214 10.13 -10.88 21.92
CA LEU A 214 10.67 -11.89 21.01
C LEU A 214 10.29 -13.31 21.44
N ARG A 215 10.25 -13.60 22.76
CA ARG A 215 9.72 -14.86 23.29
C ARG A 215 8.23 -15.02 23.02
N LEU A 216 7.43 -13.98 23.21
CA LEU A 216 5.98 -13.99 22.96
C LEU A 216 5.66 -14.06 21.47
N ILE A 217 6.44 -13.39 20.62
CA ILE A 217 6.34 -13.48 19.15
C ILE A 217 6.82 -14.85 18.70
N SER A 218 7.92 -15.39 19.25
CA SER A 218 8.36 -16.76 18.96
C SER A 218 7.32 -17.78 19.40
N LEU A 219 6.66 -17.58 20.56
CA LEU A 219 5.58 -18.43 21.03
C LEU A 219 4.33 -18.28 20.15
N ALA A 220 3.99 -17.07 19.72
CA ALA A 220 2.86 -16.80 18.83
C ALA A 220 3.12 -17.36 17.41
N VAL A 221 4.34 -17.25 16.89
CA VAL A 221 4.75 -17.83 15.61
C VAL A 221 4.81 -19.35 15.71
N LYS A 222 5.31 -19.92 16.81
CA LYS A 222 5.23 -21.37 17.07
C LYS A 222 3.79 -21.84 17.22
N GLN A 223 2.93 -21.07 17.88
CA GLN A 223 1.49 -21.35 17.97
C GLN A 223 0.81 -21.20 16.60
N GLN A 224 1.23 -20.28 15.76
CA GLN A 224 0.66 -20.07 14.44
C GLN A 224 1.15 -21.12 13.43
N ALA A 225 2.42 -21.52 13.50
CA ALA A 225 2.97 -22.64 12.75
C ALA A 225 2.36 -23.96 13.22
N ALA A 226 2.17 -24.15 14.53
CA ALA A 226 1.43 -25.29 15.08
C ALA A 226 -0.03 -25.27 14.62
N ARG A 227 -0.72 -24.12 14.61
CA ARG A 227 -2.08 -23.98 14.07
C ARG A 227 -2.16 -24.20 12.56
N GLN A 228 -1.12 -23.82 11.81
CA GLN A 228 -1.04 -24.05 10.37
C GLN A 228 -0.77 -25.51 10.05
N GLU A 229 0.07 -26.17 10.83
CA GLU A 229 0.33 -27.61 10.73
C GLU A 229 -0.88 -28.42 11.21
N GLU A 230 -1.53 -28.02 12.30
CA GLU A 230 -2.84 -28.56 12.73
C GLU A 230 -3.90 -28.31 11.67
N ALA A 231 -3.95 -27.15 11.01
CA ALA A 231 -4.89 -26.87 9.92
C ALA A 231 -4.55 -27.64 8.63
N ARG A 232 -3.27 -27.97 8.39
CA ARG A 232 -2.81 -28.82 7.30
C ARG A 232 -3.20 -30.28 7.58
N LEU A 233 -2.92 -30.77 8.79
CA LEU A 233 -3.32 -32.08 9.27
C LEU A 233 -4.85 -32.23 9.36
N ALA A 234 -5.59 -31.17 9.71
CA ALA A 234 -7.05 -31.14 9.73
C ALA A 234 -7.69 -31.08 8.33
N LYS A 235 -6.96 -30.57 7.33
CA LYS A 235 -7.34 -30.66 5.91
C LYS A 235 -7.02 -32.01 5.29
N GLU A 236 -5.98 -32.69 5.79
CA GLU A 236 -5.55 -34.03 5.36
C GLU A 236 -6.29 -35.15 6.10
N SER A 237 -6.83 -34.88 7.29
CA SER A 237 -7.78 -35.77 7.97
C SER A 237 -9.16 -35.63 7.33
N ALA A 238 -9.80 -36.75 6.97
CA ALA A 238 -11.21 -36.75 6.62
C ALA A 238 -12.02 -35.94 7.65
N PRO A 239 -13.01 -35.13 7.23
CA PRO A 239 -13.77 -34.29 8.15
C PRO A 239 -14.29 -35.16 9.30
N PRO A 240 -14.20 -34.70 10.55
CA PRO A 240 -14.79 -35.45 11.66
C PRO A 240 -16.24 -35.72 11.29
N VAL A 241 -16.70 -36.95 11.46
CA VAL A 241 -18.10 -37.30 11.28
C VAL A 241 -18.89 -36.48 12.31
N VAL A 242 -19.33 -35.29 11.90
CA VAL A 242 -20.15 -34.40 12.72
C VAL A 242 -21.43 -35.17 12.96
N SER A 243 -21.77 -35.40 14.22
CA SER A 243 -23.02 -36.11 14.54
C SER A 243 -24.20 -35.33 13.93
N PRO A 244 -25.28 -36.01 13.50
CA PRO A 244 -26.47 -35.32 12.95
C PRO A 244 -27.01 -34.20 13.85
N ALA A 245 -26.83 -34.33 15.17
CA ALA A 245 -27.19 -33.30 16.16
C ALA A 245 -26.32 -32.04 16.07
N GLN A 246 -25.00 -32.18 15.91
CA GLN A 246 -24.08 -31.04 15.75
C GLN A 246 -24.27 -30.34 14.41
N GLN A 247 -24.60 -31.09 13.35
CA GLN A 247 -24.91 -30.51 12.04
C GLN A 247 -26.21 -29.70 12.08
N ALA A 248 -27.25 -30.23 12.74
CA ALA A 248 -28.50 -29.50 12.94
C ALA A 248 -28.33 -28.22 13.79
N GLU A 249 -27.46 -28.25 14.81
CA GLU A 249 -27.13 -27.07 15.62
C GLU A 249 -26.39 -26.00 14.80
N GLN A 250 -25.46 -26.41 13.95
CA GLN A 250 -24.71 -25.51 13.08
C GLN A 250 -25.60 -24.89 11.99
N GLU A 251 -26.50 -25.67 11.40
CA GLU A 251 -27.50 -25.21 10.43
C GLU A 251 -28.50 -24.22 11.07
N ALA A 252 -28.97 -24.51 12.29
CA ALA A 252 -29.84 -23.60 13.04
C ALA A 252 -29.15 -22.28 13.39
N ARG A 253 -27.86 -22.33 13.75
CA ARG A 253 -27.04 -21.15 14.03
C ARG A 253 -26.82 -20.31 12.76
N GLN A 254 -26.51 -20.94 11.63
CA GLN A 254 -26.38 -20.24 10.35
C GLN A 254 -27.71 -19.61 9.90
N ALA A 255 -28.84 -20.30 10.11
CA ALA A 255 -30.16 -19.77 9.81
C ALA A 255 -30.50 -18.52 10.64
N ASP A 256 -30.04 -18.46 11.90
CA ASP A 256 -30.22 -17.29 12.79
C ASP A 256 -29.34 -16.09 12.38
N LEU A 257 -28.12 -16.33 11.91
CA LEU A 257 -27.16 -15.28 11.55
C LEU A 257 -27.34 -14.73 10.13
N ARG A 258 -27.92 -15.52 9.21
CA ARG A 258 -28.06 -15.15 7.79
C ARG A 258 -28.81 -13.83 7.56
N PRO A 259 -29.96 -13.55 8.21
CA PRO A 259 -30.65 -12.27 8.04
C PRO A 259 -29.81 -11.07 8.50
N LEU A 260 -29.02 -11.22 9.56
CA LEU A 260 -28.10 -10.18 10.05
C LEU A 260 -26.93 -9.97 9.09
N ALA A 261 -26.39 -11.04 8.51
CA ALA A 261 -25.34 -10.95 7.50
C ALA A 261 -25.79 -10.24 6.23
N ASP A 262 -27.00 -10.56 5.74
CA ASP A 262 -27.58 -9.91 4.57
C ASP A 262 -27.84 -8.42 4.83
N LEU A 263 -28.38 -8.08 6.00
CA LEU A 263 -28.59 -6.69 6.40
C LEU A 263 -27.27 -5.93 6.58
N MET A 264 -26.22 -6.55 7.14
CA MET A 264 -24.90 -5.93 7.28
C MET A 264 -24.31 -5.55 5.91
N ASN A 265 -24.47 -6.43 4.91
CA ASN A 265 -24.03 -6.13 3.54
C ASN A 265 -24.82 -4.95 2.93
N GLN A 266 -26.13 -4.88 3.19
CA GLN A 266 -26.96 -3.74 2.74
C GLN A 266 -26.54 -2.43 3.42
N LEU A 267 -26.23 -2.45 4.72
CA LEU A 267 -25.73 -1.30 5.45
C LEU A 267 -24.41 -0.79 4.87
N GLU A 268 -23.47 -1.69 4.55
CA GLU A 268 -22.18 -1.33 3.96
C GLU A 268 -22.32 -0.68 2.58
N GLN A 269 -23.18 -1.25 1.73
CA GLN A 269 -23.48 -0.68 0.42
C GLN A 269 -24.16 0.70 0.54
N SER A 270 -25.12 0.82 1.46
CA SER A 270 -25.83 2.08 1.69
C SER A 270 -24.90 3.15 2.26
N HIS A 271 -24.05 2.83 3.21
CA HIS A 271 -23.12 3.77 3.81
C HIS A 271 -22.18 4.36 2.74
N LYS A 272 -21.62 3.49 1.89
CA LYS A 272 -20.80 3.91 0.75
C LYS A 272 -21.59 4.80 -0.22
N ALA A 273 -22.81 4.40 -0.60
CA ALA A 273 -23.64 5.17 -1.51
C ALA A 273 -24.03 6.55 -0.95
N ASN A 274 -24.24 6.64 0.37
CA ASN A 274 -24.54 7.89 1.06
C ASN A 274 -23.31 8.83 1.07
N ALA A 275 -22.13 8.29 1.37
CA ALA A 275 -20.87 9.03 1.32
C ALA A 275 -20.57 9.57 -0.08
N ASP A 276 -20.73 8.72 -1.11
CA ASP A 276 -20.53 9.11 -2.51
C ASP A 276 -21.52 10.22 -2.92
N ALA A 277 -22.80 10.08 -2.57
CA ALA A 277 -23.83 11.07 -2.90
C ALA A 277 -23.59 12.43 -2.21
N PHE A 278 -23.11 12.41 -0.97
CA PHE A 278 -22.77 13.63 -0.23
C PHE A 278 -21.57 14.37 -0.84
N ASN A 279 -20.53 13.63 -1.23
CA ASN A 279 -19.33 14.19 -1.83
C ASN A 279 -19.53 14.66 -3.29
N ALA A 280 -20.42 14.01 -4.05
CA ALA A 280 -20.64 14.32 -5.47
C ALA A 280 -21.51 15.57 -5.70
N ALA A 281 -22.27 16.04 -4.71
CA ALA A 281 -23.21 17.14 -4.91
C ALA A 281 -22.47 18.50 -5.02
N PRO A 282 -22.67 19.25 -6.12
CA PRO A 282 -21.78 20.35 -6.53
C PRO A 282 -21.91 21.64 -5.71
N LYS A 283 -23.01 21.79 -4.95
CA LYS A 283 -23.30 22.97 -4.14
C LYS A 283 -24.01 22.59 -2.84
N ALA A 284 -23.75 23.39 -1.81
CA ALA A 284 -24.36 23.36 -0.48
C ALA A 284 -25.88 23.05 -0.45
N PRO A 285 -26.76 23.72 -1.23
CA PRO A 285 -28.19 23.43 -1.21
C PRO A 285 -28.56 22.05 -1.79
N ALA A 286 -27.80 21.57 -2.79
CA ALA A 286 -28.02 20.25 -3.39
C ALA A 286 -27.56 19.13 -2.44
N GLN A 287 -26.46 19.33 -1.72
CA GLN A 287 -26.03 18.42 -0.65
C GLN A 287 -27.10 18.31 0.44
N LEU A 288 -27.70 19.43 0.85
CA LEU A 288 -28.73 19.44 1.90
C LEU A 288 -29.98 18.64 1.48
N ALA A 289 -30.41 18.77 0.22
CA ALA A 289 -31.51 17.99 -0.33
C ALA A 289 -31.20 16.48 -0.34
N VAL A 290 -29.98 16.08 -0.72
CA VAL A 290 -29.54 14.67 -0.68
C VAL A 290 -29.64 14.10 0.74
N VAL A 291 -29.16 14.86 1.74
CA VAL A 291 -29.21 14.41 3.14
C VAL A 291 -30.65 14.27 3.62
N ARG A 292 -31.47 15.30 3.41
CA ARG A 292 -32.84 15.37 3.94
C ARG A 292 -33.79 14.37 3.28
N ASP A 293 -33.73 14.27 1.96
CA ASP A 293 -34.78 13.60 1.18
C ASP A 293 -34.40 12.16 0.80
N ARG A 294 -33.12 11.78 0.90
CA ARG A 294 -32.64 10.42 0.58
C ARG A 294 -32.01 9.71 1.78
N ILE A 295 -30.99 10.31 2.39
CA ILE A 295 -30.15 9.61 3.39
C ILE A 295 -30.93 9.36 4.69
N VAL A 296 -31.53 10.39 5.26
CA VAL A 296 -32.29 10.28 6.52
C VAL A 296 -33.47 9.29 6.40
N PRO A 297 -34.29 9.31 5.34
CA PRO A 297 -35.33 8.30 5.13
C PRO A 297 -34.79 6.87 5.00
N GLY A 298 -33.70 6.67 4.24
CA GLY A 298 -33.11 5.34 4.05
C GLY A 298 -32.63 4.70 5.36
N LEU A 299 -32.03 5.51 6.24
CA LEU A 299 -31.60 5.05 7.57
C LEU A 299 -32.78 4.65 8.48
N ARG A 300 -33.95 5.30 8.33
CA ARG A 300 -35.17 4.88 9.04
C ARG A 300 -35.66 3.52 8.58
N THR A 301 -35.61 3.25 7.28
CA THR A 301 -35.96 1.94 6.71
C THR A 301 -35.01 0.86 7.24
N GLN A 302 -33.71 1.11 7.26
CA GLN A 302 -32.71 0.17 7.78
C GLN A 302 -32.88 -0.10 9.27
N LYS A 303 -33.20 0.93 10.06
CA LYS A 303 -33.55 0.76 11.47
C LYS A 303 -34.77 -0.15 11.64
N SER A 304 -35.83 0.08 10.86
CA SER A 304 -37.03 -0.76 10.91
C SER A 304 -36.76 -2.22 10.51
N GLN A 305 -35.92 -2.45 9.49
CA GLN A 305 -35.49 -3.80 9.09
C GLN A 305 -34.74 -4.50 10.23
N LEU A 306 -33.86 -3.80 10.93
CA LEU A 306 -33.12 -4.36 12.05
C LEU A 306 -34.03 -4.70 13.24
N GLU A 307 -35.02 -3.85 13.53
CA GLU A 307 -36.03 -4.09 14.58
C GLU A 307 -36.91 -5.32 14.31
N GLN A 308 -37.07 -5.71 13.04
CA GLN A 308 -37.81 -6.94 12.64
C GLN A 308 -36.99 -8.22 12.85
N ILE A 309 -35.67 -8.13 13.00
CA ILE A 309 -34.81 -9.30 13.20
C ILE A 309 -34.71 -9.59 14.69
N THR A 310 -35.16 -10.78 15.11
CA THR A 310 -35.04 -11.25 16.50
C THR A 310 -34.06 -12.42 16.58
N PRO A 311 -32.77 -12.19 16.88
CA PRO A 311 -31.78 -13.25 16.96
C PRO A 311 -32.00 -14.14 18.19
N LYS A 312 -31.85 -15.44 17.98
CA LYS A 312 -32.03 -16.47 19.02
C LYS A 312 -30.70 -16.80 19.70
N THR A 313 -29.61 -16.80 18.95
CA THR A 313 -28.28 -17.18 19.43
C THR A 313 -27.57 -16.03 20.16
N ALA A 314 -26.67 -16.34 21.09
CA ALA A 314 -25.89 -15.31 21.79
C ALA A 314 -25.03 -14.44 20.84
N PRO A 315 -24.32 -15.01 19.84
CA PRO A 315 -23.62 -14.22 18.82
C PRO A 315 -24.57 -13.35 17.99
N GLY A 316 -25.76 -13.86 17.64
CA GLY A 316 -26.77 -13.09 16.92
C GLY A 316 -27.28 -11.90 17.73
N LYS A 317 -27.54 -12.08 19.03
CA LYS A 317 -27.96 -10.98 19.94
C LYS A 317 -26.88 -9.91 20.05
N GLN A 318 -25.62 -10.32 20.19
CA GLN A 318 -24.50 -9.39 20.26
C GLN A 318 -24.30 -8.62 18.93
N ALA A 319 -24.38 -9.32 17.78
CA ALA A 319 -24.29 -8.69 16.48
C ALA A 319 -25.44 -7.69 16.24
N HIS A 320 -26.67 -8.08 16.58
CA HIS A 320 -27.86 -7.22 16.49
C HIS A 320 -27.73 -5.95 17.34
N GLN A 321 -27.25 -6.07 18.58
CA GLN A 321 -26.99 -4.92 19.44
C GLN A 321 -25.97 -3.97 18.81
N HIS A 322 -24.82 -4.48 18.35
CA HIS A 322 -23.79 -3.65 17.73
C HIS A 322 -24.26 -3.00 16.43
N MET A 323 -25.02 -3.71 15.61
CA MET A 323 -25.66 -3.16 14.41
C MET A 323 -26.66 -2.06 14.76
N THR A 324 -27.41 -2.22 15.85
CA THR A 324 -28.38 -1.22 16.31
C THR A 324 -27.68 0.07 16.73
N GLU A 325 -26.61 -0.04 17.51
CA GLU A 325 -25.78 1.10 17.88
C GLU A 325 -25.15 1.77 16.66
N MET A 326 -24.72 0.99 15.67
CA MET A 326 -24.11 1.49 14.44
C MET A 326 -25.11 2.32 13.62
N VAL A 327 -26.31 1.78 13.35
CA VAL A 327 -27.36 2.48 12.62
C VAL A 327 -27.83 3.73 13.38
N GLN A 328 -27.95 3.66 14.70
CA GLN A 328 -28.36 4.79 15.53
C GLN A 328 -27.29 5.91 15.54
N ALA A 329 -26.01 5.56 15.59
CA ALA A 329 -24.91 6.52 15.49
C ALA A 329 -24.87 7.19 14.11
N GLU A 330 -25.04 6.41 13.04
CA GLU A 330 -25.10 6.93 11.66
C GLU A 330 -26.29 7.87 11.47
N PHE A 331 -27.47 7.49 11.94
CA PHE A 331 -28.65 8.36 11.91
C PHE A 331 -28.40 9.68 12.65
N SER A 332 -27.84 9.62 13.85
CA SER A 332 -27.58 10.79 14.69
C SER A 332 -26.57 11.74 14.03
N ALA A 333 -25.52 11.19 13.40
CA ALA A 333 -24.53 11.96 12.67
C ALA A 333 -25.13 12.66 11.44
N TRP A 334 -25.96 11.98 10.65
CA TRP A 334 -26.63 12.60 9.49
C TRP A 334 -27.63 13.68 9.88
N ILE A 335 -28.32 13.56 11.03
CA ILE A 335 -29.14 14.64 11.58
C ILE A 335 -28.27 15.83 11.98
N ALA A 336 -27.12 15.60 12.63
CA ALA A 336 -26.19 16.68 12.99
C ALA A 336 -25.62 17.39 11.75
N ILE A 337 -25.29 16.63 10.69
CA ILE A 337 -24.87 17.16 9.39
C ILE A 337 -25.98 18.02 8.78
N ASN A 338 -27.21 17.52 8.74
CA ASN A 338 -28.37 18.28 8.24
C ASN A 338 -28.57 19.61 8.99
N ASN A 339 -28.47 19.58 10.33
CA ASN A 339 -28.63 20.78 11.16
C ASN A 339 -27.49 21.79 10.92
N ALA A 340 -26.25 21.32 10.85
CA ALA A 340 -25.09 22.17 10.56
C ALA A 340 -25.20 22.85 9.18
N MET A 341 -25.58 22.09 8.15
CA MET A 341 -25.80 22.62 6.80
C MET A 341 -26.96 23.61 6.74
N THR A 342 -28.05 23.36 7.48
CA THR A 342 -29.19 24.30 7.60
C THR A 342 -28.74 25.62 8.23
N ALA A 343 -27.85 25.56 9.23
CA ALA A 343 -27.22 26.73 9.86
C ALA A 343 -26.11 27.38 9.03
N ARG A 344 -25.83 26.87 7.82
CA ARG A 344 -24.73 27.28 6.93
C ARG A 344 -23.32 27.08 7.54
N ASP A 345 -23.17 26.17 8.51
CA ASP A 345 -21.88 25.79 9.11
C ASP A 345 -21.31 24.54 8.41
N TRP A 346 -20.64 24.79 7.28
CA TRP A 346 -20.07 23.74 6.43
C TRP A 346 -18.89 23.03 7.07
N ASN A 347 -18.07 23.75 7.83
CA ASN A 347 -16.92 23.16 8.52
C ASN A 347 -17.37 22.14 9.55
N ARG A 348 -18.44 22.46 10.31
CA ARG A 348 -19.03 21.52 11.25
C ARG A 348 -19.61 20.30 10.55
N ALA A 349 -20.30 20.48 9.42
CA ALA A 349 -20.84 19.36 8.64
C ALA A 349 -19.74 18.40 8.14
N THR A 350 -18.64 18.93 7.59
CA THR A 350 -17.50 18.13 7.13
C THR A 350 -16.79 17.42 8.28
N GLN A 351 -16.63 18.08 9.42
CA GLN A 351 -16.02 17.48 10.61
C GLN A 351 -16.85 16.29 11.12
N VAL A 352 -18.17 16.45 11.21
CA VAL A 352 -19.08 15.37 11.66
C VAL A 352 -19.06 14.20 10.67
N PHE A 353 -19.04 14.48 9.36
CA PHE A 353 -18.94 13.44 8.33
C PHE A 353 -17.62 12.66 8.43
N GLY A 354 -16.49 13.34 8.62
CA GLY A 354 -15.18 12.67 8.77
C GLY A 354 -15.12 11.75 9.99
N GLN A 355 -15.73 12.15 11.10
CA GLN A 355 -15.84 11.32 12.31
C GLN A 355 -16.73 10.09 12.06
N LEU A 356 -17.87 10.30 11.37
CA LEU A 356 -18.82 9.24 11.05
C LEU A 356 -18.18 8.08 10.26
N ASP A 357 -17.45 8.36 9.16
CA ASP A 357 -16.85 7.30 8.33
C ASP A 357 -15.81 6.46 9.12
N SER A 358 -15.02 7.12 9.98
CA SER A 358 -14.06 6.44 10.85
C SER A 358 -14.75 5.51 11.86
N ASP A 359 -15.76 6.02 12.56
CA ASP A 359 -16.47 5.25 13.60
C ASP A 359 -17.27 4.09 13.01
N TRP A 360 -17.88 4.30 11.83
CA TRP A 360 -18.62 3.28 11.10
C TRP A 360 -17.72 2.10 10.72
N ARG A 361 -16.55 2.37 10.11
CA ARG A 361 -15.56 1.34 9.76
C ARG A 361 -15.03 0.62 11.01
N GLY A 362 -14.90 1.33 12.13
CA GLY A 362 -14.55 0.76 13.43
C GLY A 362 -15.54 -0.29 13.89
N LYS A 363 -16.83 0.06 13.94
CA LYS A 363 -17.92 -0.84 14.34
C LYS A 363 -18.09 -2.02 13.38
N ALA A 364 -18.00 -1.80 12.07
CA ALA A 364 -18.09 -2.87 11.07
C ALA A 364 -17.05 -3.99 11.28
N ARG A 365 -15.82 -3.64 11.69
CA ARG A 365 -14.76 -4.62 12.01
C ARG A 365 -15.07 -5.48 13.25
N GLN A 366 -15.87 -4.98 14.18
CA GLN A 366 -16.28 -5.70 15.38
C GLN A 366 -17.46 -6.65 15.09
N ILE A 367 -18.35 -6.26 14.17
CA ILE A 367 -19.57 -7.02 13.83
C ILE A 367 -19.26 -8.20 12.91
N LYS A 368 -18.44 -8.01 11.87
CA LYS A 368 -18.18 -9.04 10.83
C LYS A 368 -17.75 -10.41 11.40
N PRO A 369 -16.84 -10.51 12.38
CA PRO A 369 -16.46 -11.80 12.97
C PRO A 369 -17.61 -12.55 13.65
N LEU A 370 -18.57 -11.83 14.23
CA LEU A 370 -19.74 -12.44 14.89
C LEU A 370 -20.69 -13.11 13.89
N LEU A 371 -20.70 -12.62 12.65
CA LEU A 371 -21.56 -13.10 11.58
C LEU A 371 -20.93 -14.24 10.76
N THR A 372 -19.60 -14.41 10.84
CA THR A 372 -18.84 -15.38 10.04
C THR A 372 -18.23 -16.52 10.86
N SER A 373 -18.31 -16.49 12.20
CA SER A 373 -17.72 -17.54 13.04
C SER A 373 -18.50 -18.85 12.86
N PRO A 374 -17.83 -19.97 12.49
CA PRO A 374 -18.47 -21.28 12.39
C PRO A 374 -19.06 -21.77 13.72
#